data_AF-A0AA42X4M3-F1
#
_entry.id   AF-A0AA42X4M3-F1
#
_cell.length_a   1.000
_cell.length_b   1.000
_cell.length_c   1.000
_cell.angle_alpha   90.00
_cell.angle_beta   90.00
_cell.angle_gamma   90.00
#
_symmetry.space_group_name_H-M   'P 1'
#
loop_
_entity.id
_entity.type
_entity.pdbx_description
1 polymer ?
#
loop_
_entity_poly.entity_id
_entity_poly.type
_entity_poly.pdbx_seq_one_letter_code
_entity_poly.pdbx_strand_id
1 'polypeptide(L)'
;MSFPVDAMHAIRLAIADLEEEGFGTEDLREGSDALAELVKAGDRVTAAFRALGLDNSLINRSRLSKECEDSMVALDTALARVKGGAA
;
A
#
# COMPACT_ATOMS: atom_id res chain seq x y z
N MET A 1 31.87 11.07 10.14
CA MET A 1 30.63 10.63 9.45
C MET A 1 30.13 9.39 10.18
N SER A 2 29.15 9.52 11.10
CA SER A 2 28.66 8.45 12.01
C SER A 2 27.32 7.82 11.57
N PHE A 3 26.78 8.29 10.45
CA PHE A 3 25.44 7.95 9.95
C PHE A 3 25.03 6.46 9.94
N PRO A 4 25.90 5.45 9.73
CA PRO A 4 25.45 4.06 9.75
C PRO A 4 25.22 3.49 11.16
N VAL A 5 25.96 3.93 12.17
CA VAL A 5 25.86 3.37 13.53
C VAL A 5 24.61 3.88 14.25
N ASP A 6 24.30 5.16 14.07
CA ASP A 6 23.12 5.79 14.65
C ASP A 6 21.82 5.21 14.05
N ALA A 7 21.81 4.95 12.73
CA ALA A 7 20.68 4.30 12.06
C ALA A 7 20.49 2.85 12.54
N MET A 8 21.58 2.09 12.72
CA MET A 8 21.50 0.71 13.22
C MET A 8 21.06 0.65 14.67
N HIS A 9 21.43 1.63 15.49
CA HIS A 9 20.97 1.72 16.87
C HIS A 9 19.47 2.06 16.94
N ALA A 10 19.01 3.01 16.12
CA ALA A 10 17.60 3.37 16.03
C ALA A 10 16.73 2.20 15.55
N ILE A 11 17.18 1.44 14.56
CA ILE A 11 16.47 0.25 14.06
C ILE A 11 16.39 -0.83 15.16
N ARG A 12 17.45 -1.02 15.94
CA ARG A 12 17.45 -1.98 17.06
C ARG A 12 16.45 -1.60 18.16
N LEU A 13 16.38 -0.32 18.53
CA LEU A 13 15.42 0.18 19.50
C LEU A 13 13.99 -0.04 19.01
N ALA A 14 13.69 0.31 17.75
CA ALA A 14 12.37 0.09 17.18
C ALA A 14 11.98 -1.40 17.15
N ILE A 15 12.91 -2.31 16.85
CA ILE A 15 12.63 -3.75 16.90
C ILE A 15 12.34 -4.21 18.34
N ALA A 16 13.10 -3.74 19.32
CA ALA A 16 12.90 -4.10 20.73
C ALA A 16 11.55 -3.58 21.25
N ASP A 17 11.15 -2.35 20.91
CA ASP A 17 9.85 -1.79 21.28
C ASP A 17 8.70 -2.62 20.69
N LEU A 18 8.84 -3.07 19.43
CA LEU A 18 7.83 -3.89 18.76
C LEU A 18 7.76 -5.32 19.33
N GLU A 19 8.89 -5.90 19.72
CA GLU A 19 8.94 -7.19 20.43
C GLU A 19 8.28 -7.10 21.81
N GLU A 20 8.45 -5.98 22.54
CA GLU A 20 7.81 -5.73 23.83
C GLU A 20 6.28 -5.61 23.68
N GLU A 21 5.79 -5.00 22.61
CA GLU A 21 4.36 -4.95 22.27
C GLU A 21 3.80 -6.29 21.75
N GLY A 22 4.64 -7.32 21.63
CA GLY A 22 4.24 -8.68 21.26
C GLY A 22 4.11 -8.91 19.75
N PHE A 23 4.62 -8.00 18.92
CA PHE A 23 4.67 -8.19 17.47
C PHE A 23 5.89 -9.04 17.09
N GLY A 24 5.64 -10.15 16.39
CA GLY A 24 6.70 -10.92 15.76
C GLY A 24 7.29 -10.17 14.56
N THR A 25 8.57 -10.44 14.27
CA THR A 25 9.21 -9.92 13.03
C THR A 25 8.48 -10.36 11.76
N GLU A 26 7.78 -11.49 11.79
CA GLU A 26 6.95 -11.99 10.69
C GLU A 26 5.66 -11.17 10.53
N ASP A 27 4.97 -10.85 11.64
CA ASP A 27 3.76 -10.00 11.63
C ASP A 27 4.05 -8.59 11.12
N LEU A 28 5.20 -8.04 11.49
CA LEU A 28 5.67 -6.73 11.01
C LEU A 28 5.97 -6.75 9.51
N ARG A 29 6.56 -7.84 9.01
CA ARG A 29 6.83 -8.01 7.58
C ARG A 29 5.51 -8.10 6.82
N GLU A 30 4.58 -8.94 7.28
CA GLU A 30 3.27 -9.10 6.65
C GLU A 30 2.48 -7.78 6.63
N GLY A 31 2.46 -7.05 7.74
CA GLY A 31 1.83 -5.73 7.83
C GLY A 31 2.49 -4.71 6.89
N SER A 32 3.82 -4.69 6.82
CA SER A 32 4.57 -3.83 5.90
C SER A 32 4.25 -4.15 4.44
N ASP A 33 4.20 -5.42 4.07
CA ASP A 33 3.88 -5.86 2.71
C ASP A 33 2.43 -5.50 2.34
N ALA A 34 1.48 -5.70 3.27
CA ALA A 34 0.09 -5.32 3.07
C ALA A 34 -0.08 -3.79 2.88
N LEU A 35 0.65 -2.98 3.66
CA LEU A 35 0.67 -1.53 3.51
C LEU A 35 1.28 -1.10 2.17
N ALA A 36 2.37 -1.74 1.74
CA ALA A 36 3.00 -1.46 0.45
C ALA A 36 2.04 -1.75 -0.71
N GLU A 37 1.30 -2.85 -0.66
CA GLU A 37 0.28 -3.18 -1.65
C GLU A 37 -0.91 -2.20 -1.62
N LEU A 38 -1.32 -1.72 -0.44
CA LEU A 38 -2.36 -0.69 -0.31
C LEU A 38 -1.94 0.62 -0.99
N VAL A 39 -0.70 1.06 -0.77
CA VAL A 39 -0.17 2.27 -1.42
C VAL A 39 -0.16 2.11 -2.94
N LYS A 40 0.35 0.99 -3.46
CA LYS A 40 0.36 0.72 -4.91
C LYS A 40 -1.05 0.72 -5.50
N ALA A 41 -2.03 0.15 -4.80
CA ALA A 41 -3.43 0.16 -5.24
C ALA A 41 -4.01 1.58 -5.27
N GLY A 42 -3.70 2.41 -4.27
CA GLY A 42 -4.11 3.82 -4.23
C GLY A 42 -3.51 4.66 -5.36
N ASP A 43 -2.23 4.45 -5.68
CA ASP A 43 -1.56 5.10 -6.81
C ASP A 43 -2.23 4.72 -8.14
N ARG A 44 -2.61 3.44 -8.30
CA ARG A 44 -3.32 2.96 -9.49
C ARG A 44 -4.69 3.63 -9.65
N VAL A 45 -5.47 3.75 -8.57
CA VAL A 45 -6.75 4.47 -8.58
C VAL A 45 -6.55 5.93 -9.01
N THR A 46 -5.56 6.60 -8.42
CA THR A 46 -5.25 8.00 -8.74
C THR A 46 -4.88 8.17 -10.22
N ALA A 47 -4.08 7.25 -10.76
CA ALA A 47 -3.70 7.25 -12.17
C ALA A 47 -4.90 7.01 -13.10
N ALA A 48 -5.78 6.05 -12.76
CA ALA A 48 -6.97 5.74 -13.55
C ALA A 48 -7.98 6.90 -13.58
N PHE A 49 -8.24 7.53 -12.42
CA PHE A 49 -9.09 8.74 -12.35
C PHE A 49 -8.51 9.90 -13.15
N ARG A 50 -7.19 10.12 -13.06
CA ARG A 50 -6.52 11.17 -13.86
C ARG A 50 -6.66 10.90 -15.36
N ALA A 51 -6.48 9.64 -15.80
CA ALA A 51 -6.64 9.26 -17.20
C ALA A 51 -8.08 9.49 -17.69
N LEU A 52 -9.08 9.15 -16.87
CA LEU A 52 -10.50 9.45 -17.14
C LEU A 52 -10.78 10.95 -17.32
N GLY A 53 -10.15 11.80 -16.50
CA GLY A 53 -10.35 13.26 -16.55
C GLY A 53 -9.64 13.94 -17.73
N LEU A 54 -8.56 13.34 -18.25
CA LEU A 54 -7.77 13.90 -19.36
C LEU A 54 -8.22 13.40 -20.74
N ASP A 55 -8.79 12.20 -20.83
CA ASP A 55 -9.19 11.59 -22.10
C ASP A 55 -10.69 11.85 -22.40
N ASN A 56 -10.94 12.74 -23.36
CA ASN A 56 -12.30 13.06 -23.86
C ASN A 56 -12.76 12.16 -25.02
N SER A 57 -11.99 11.15 -25.41
CA SER A 57 -12.39 10.22 -26.47
C SER A 57 -13.47 9.28 -25.96
N LEU A 58 -14.64 9.31 -26.62
CA LEU A 58 -15.74 8.39 -26.34
C LEU A 58 -15.33 6.90 -26.49
N ILE A 59 -14.35 6.62 -27.35
CA ILE A 59 -13.83 5.26 -27.58
C ILE A 59 -13.03 4.76 -26.37
N ASN A 60 -12.24 5.64 -25.75
CA ASN A 60 -11.40 5.27 -24.61
C ASN A 60 -12.16 5.33 -23.28
N ARG A 61 -13.25 6.10 -23.21
CA ARG A 61 -13.97 6.35 -21.96
C ARG A 61 -14.49 5.08 -21.29
N SER A 62 -15.04 4.14 -22.05
CA SER A 62 -15.52 2.86 -21.49
C SER A 62 -14.37 2.02 -20.94
N ARG A 63 -13.25 1.94 -21.66
CA ARG A 63 -12.04 1.23 -21.21
C ARG A 63 -11.46 1.85 -19.94
N LEU A 64 -11.35 3.18 -19.90
CA LEU A 64 -10.82 3.91 -18.74
C LEU A 64 -11.77 3.84 -17.54
N SER A 65 -13.09 3.82 -17.75
CA SER A 65 -14.06 3.60 -16.67
C SER A 65 -13.86 2.23 -16.04
N LYS A 66 -13.75 1.19 -16.86
CA LYS A 66 -13.49 -0.17 -16.38
C LYS A 66 -12.17 -0.27 -15.62
N GLU A 67 -11.09 0.34 -16.13
CA GLU A 67 -9.79 0.36 -15.44
C GLU A 67 -9.87 1.06 -14.08
N CYS A 68 -10.66 2.13 -13.99
CA CYS A 68 -10.91 2.83 -12.73
C CYS A 68 -11.70 1.98 -11.73
N GLU A 69 -12.75 1.30 -12.19
CA GLU A 69 -13.52 0.36 -11.37
C GLU A 69 -12.65 -0.79 -10.86
N ASP A 70 -11.90 -1.44 -11.73
CA ASP A 70 -10.98 -2.54 -11.38
C ASP A 70 -9.91 -2.07 -10.37
N SER A 71 -9.43 -0.82 -10.51
CA SER A 71 -8.49 -0.22 -9.57
C SER A 71 -9.11 0.03 -8.20
N MET A 72 -10.37 0.48 -8.14
CA MET A 72 -11.09 0.68 -6.87
C MET A 72 -11.33 -0.66 -6.14
N VAL A 73 -11.66 -1.72 -6.87
CA VAL A 73 -11.81 -3.08 -6.30
C VAL A 73 -10.47 -3.59 -5.74
N ALA A 74 -9.37 -3.36 -6.47
CA ALA A 74 -8.03 -3.72 -5.98
C ALA A 74 -7.66 -2.97 -4.70
N LEU A 75 -8.01 -1.67 -4.60
CA LEU A 75 -7.81 -0.87 -3.40
C LEU A 75 -8.63 -1.39 -2.22
N ASP A 76 -9.91 -1.71 -2.42
CA ASP A 76 -10.77 -2.28 -1.37
C ASP A 76 -10.23 -3.61 -0.85
N THR A 77 -9.76 -4.47 -1.76
CA THR A 77 -9.11 -5.75 -1.39
C THR A 77 -7.84 -5.53 -0.57
N ALA A 78 -7.00 -4.56 -0.95
CA ALA A 78 -5.79 -4.23 -0.20
C ALA A 78 -6.13 -3.63 1.17
N LEU A 79 -7.18 -2.82 1.27
CA LEU A 79 -7.67 -2.26 2.53
C LEU A 79 -8.17 -3.35 3.48
N ALA A 80 -8.92 -4.33 2.95
CA ALA A 80 -9.40 -5.48 3.72
C ALA A 80 -8.22 -6.27 4.33
N ARG A 81 -7.17 -6.53 3.54
CA ARG A 81 -5.95 -7.19 4.01
C ARG A 81 -5.25 -6.42 5.13
N VAL A 82 -5.07 -5.10 4.97
CA VAL A 82 -4.45 -4.26 6.01
C VAL A 82 -5.27 -4.25 7.32
N LYS A 83 -6.60 -4.36 7.24
CA LYS A 83 -7.47 -4.43 8.42
C LYS A 83 -7.39 -5.79 9.16
N GLY A 84 -6.59 -6.74 8.67
CA GLY A 84 -6.60 -8.13 9.15
C GLY A 84 -7.84 -8.91 8.70
N GLY A 85 -8.63 -8.35 7.78
CA GLY A 85 -9.71 -9.03 7.08
C GLY A 85 -9.15 -9.75 5.88
N ALA A 86 -8.38 -10.82 6.10
CA ALA A 86 -8.20 -11.79 5.04
C ALA A 86 -9.56 -12.44 4.75
N ALA A 87 -9.97 -12.41 3.49
CA ALA A 87 -11.09 -13.17 2.95
C ALA A 87 -10.91 -14.68 3.15
#